data_AF-A0A2V7XQR5-F1
#
_entry.id   AF-A0A2V7XQR5-F1
#
_cell.length_a   1.000
_cell.length_b   1.000
_cell.length_c   1.000
_cell.angle_alpha   90.00
_cell.angle_beta   90.00
_cell.angle_gamma   90.00
#
_symmetry.space_group_name_H-M   'P 1'
#
loop_
_entity.id
_entity.type
_entity.pdbx_description
1 polymer ?
#
loop_
_entity_poly.entity_id
_entity_poly.type
_entity_poly.pdbx_seq_one_letter_code
_entity_poly.pdbx_strand_id
1 'polypeptide(L)'
;MVIIMRQFLLAISTYIFPIFATPLLIWLWWKIAGGQWSLVALVMLVPVLFGYFTAFVATRVVKRWRMTTGPRIGGAYVHHGFIYASKMAFVLLLITRDPMAIRIWFDWMSVALLSGAATAFGGWWHDLLAIRAGKIEFTGLGASAAERALASFAPPTYFAVGATYAVATIIGWQLVVEQPGLFPWVFAGALAALVIVPTIVYFALDSSNRIAR
;
A
#
# COMPACT_ATOMS: atom_id res chain seq x y z
N MET A 1 15.55 -1.41 -25.81
CA MET A 1 15.92 -2.11 -24.56
C MET A 1 15.23 -1.53 -23.32
N VAL A 2 15.29 -0.21 -23.07
CA VAL A 2 14.69 0.43 -21.86
C VAL A 2 13.17 0.21 -21.74
N ILE A 3 12.42 0.29 -22.83
CA ILE A 3 10.95 0.09 -22.81
C ILE A 3 10.58 -1.34 -22.40
N ILE A 4 11.28 -2.34 -22.93
CA ILE A 4 11.03 -3.76 -22.64
C ILE A 4 11.26 -4.05 -21.16
N MET A 5 12.37 -3.55 -20.60
CA MET A 5 12.69 -3.72 -19.19
C MET A 5 11.64 -3.08 -18.26
N ARG A 6 11.14 -1.88 -18.59
CA ARG A 6 10.07 -1.23 -17.82
C ARG A 6 8.78 -2.04 -17.82
N GLN A 7 8.36 -2.52 -18.99
CA GLN A 7 7.16 -3.34 -19.13
C GLN A 7 7.28 -4.65 -18.34
N PHE A 8 8.46 -5.27 -18.39
CA PHE A 8 8.77 -6.48 -17.64
C PHE A 8 8.72 -6.26 -16.12
N LEU A 9 9.36 -5.19 -15.61
CA LEU A 9 9.31 -4.84 -14.19
C LEU A 9 7.88 -4.57 -13.70
N LEU A 10 7.08 -3.87 -14.50
CA LEU A 10 5.65 -3.67 -14.20
C LEU A 10 4.89 -4.99 -14.24
N ALA A 11 5.16 -5.87 -15.20
CA ALA A 11 4.52 -7.18 -15.26
C ALA A 11 4.81 -8.01 -14.00
N ILE A 12 6.06 -8.01 -13.54
CA ILE A 12 6.46 -8.66 -12.30
C ILE A 12 5.72 -8.03 -11.11
N SER A 13 5.85 -6.72 -10.93
CA SER A 13 5.34 -6.03 -9.74
C SER A 13 3.80 -6.03 -9.65
N THR A 14 3.10 -5.92 -10.78
CA THR A 14 1.64 -5.81 -10.82
C THR A 14 0.97 -7.17 -10.86
N TYR A 15 1.51 -8.15 -11.59
CA TYR A 15 0.82 -9.42 -11.84
C TYR A 15 1.52 -10.62 -11.22
N ILE A 16 2.79 -10.85 -11.56
CA ILE A 16 3.49 -12.10 -11.17
C ILE A 16 3.69 -12.14 -9.65
N PHE A 17 4.28 -11.08 -9.08
CA PHE A 17 4.59 -11.04 -7.66
C PHE A 17 3.34 -11.21 -6.79
N PRO A 18 2.22 -10.48 -6.99
CA PRO A 18 1.03 -10.69 -6.16
C PRO A 18 0.42 -12.09 -6.26
N ILE A 19 0.45 -12.72 -7.44
CA ILE A 19 -0.09 -14.08 -7.65
C ILE A 19 0.65 -15.11 -6.79
N PHE A 20 1.99 -15.03 -6.74
CA PHE A 20 2.80 -15.99 -5.98
C PHE A 20 3.01 -15.57 -4.53
N ALA A 21 3.25 -14.29 -4.28
CA ALA A 21 3.57 -13.76 -2.97
C ALA A 21 2.36 -13.74 -2.04
N THR A 22 1.15 -13.44 -2.52
CA THR A 22 -0.05 -13.41 -1.66
C THR A 22 -0.29 -14.75 -0.95
N PRO A 23 -0.43 -15.90 -1.64
CA PRO A 23 -0.66 -17.17 -0.96
C PRO A 23 0.51 -17.58 -0.08
N LEU A 24 1.75 -17.33 -0.53
CA LEU A 24 2.95 -17.62 0.26
C LEU A 24 2.99 -16.80 1.56
N LEU A 25 2.69 -15.50 1.49
CA LEU A 25 2.66 -14.61 2.64
C LEU A 25 1.50 -14.93 3.58
N ILE A 26 0.32 -15.28 3.07
CA ILE A 26 -0.78 -15.79 3.90
C ILE A 26 -0.30 -17.00 4.70
N TRP A 27 0.34 -17.97 4.04
CA TRP A 27 0.86 -19.16 4.71
C TRP A 27 1.94 -18.83 5.75
N LEU A 28 2.93 -17.99 5.42
CA LEU A 28 3.99 -17.59 6.34
C LEU A 28 3.44 -16.85 7.56
N TRP A 29 2.56 -15.88 7.35
CA TRP A 29 1.94 -15.12 8.44
C TRP A 29 0.98 -15.97 9.27
N TRP A 30 0.28 -16.94 8.67
CA TRP A 30 -0.52 -17.91 9.42
C TRP A 30 0.34 -18.79 10.32
N LYS A 31 1.53 -19.20 9.85
CA LYS A 31 2.52 -19.92 10.67
C LYS A 31 3.06 -19.05 11.81
N ILE A 32 3.40 -17.79 11.54
CA ILE A 32 3.87 -16.83 12.57
C ILE A 32 2.74 -16.54 13.59
N ALA A 33 1.50 -16.47 13.13
CA ALA A 33 0.31 -16.26 13.98
C ALA A 33 -0.09 -17.48 14.83
N GLY A 34 0.67 -18.59 14.79
CA GLY A 34 0.28 -19.82 15.48
C GLY A 34 -1.06 -20.39 15.00
N GLY A 35 -1.44 -20.12 13.76
CA GLY A 35 -2.70 -20.56 13.17
C GLY A 35 -3.88 -19.59 13.29
N GLN A 36 -3.69 -18.41 13.91
CA GLN A 36 -4.76 -17.45 14.16
C GLN A 36 -5.07 -16.55 12.95
N TRP A 37 -6.24 -16.74 12.35
CA TRP A 37 -6.67 -15.97 11.17
C TRP A 37 -6.96 -14.48 11.43
N SER A 38 -7.31 -14.12 12.67
CA SER A 38 -7.49 -12.72 13.08
C SER A 38 -6.22 -11.90 12.84
N LEU A 39 -5.06 -12.44 13.24
CA LEU A 39 -3.76 -11.81 13.06
C LEU A 39 -3.37 -11.75 11.57
N VAL A 40 -3.63 -12.82 10.82
CA VAL A 40 -3.41 -12.83 9.36
C VAL A 40 -4.28 -11.77 8.66
N ALA A 41 -5.52 -11.56 9.12
CA ALA A 41 -6.39 -10.54 8.56
C ALA A 41 -5.85 -9.11 8.80
N LEU A 42 -5.23 -8.84 9.94
CA LEU A 42 -4.56 -7.54 10.19
C LEU A 42 -3.40 -7.30 9.22
N VAL A 43 -2.64 -8.35 8.89
CA VAL A 43 -1.48 -8.24 8.01
C VAL A 43 -1.89 -8.17 6.54
N MET A 44 -2.84 -9.02 6.11
CA MET A 44 -3.16 -9.23 4.71
C MET A 44 -4.46 -8.52 4.29
N LEU A 45 -5.54 -8.65 5.06
CA LEU A 45 -6.85 -8.16 4.64
C LEU A 45 -6.96 -6.64 4.75
N VAL A 46 -6.37 -6.02 5.78
CA VAL A 46 -6.33 -4.55 5.93
C VAL A 46 -5.75 -3.87 4.67
N PRO A 47 -4.54 -4.21 4.18
CA PRO A 47 -4.01 -3.61 2.96
C PRO A 47 -4.76 -4.02 1.69
N VAL A 48 -5.40 -5.20 1.64
CA VAL A 48 -6.31 -5.55 0.51
C VAL A 48 -7.45 -4.54 0.43
N LEU A 49 -8.17 -4.32 1.53
CA LEU A 49 -9.31 -3.41 1.57
C LEU A 49 -8.88 -1.97 1.29
N PHE A 50 -7.78 -1.53 1.90
CA PHE A 50 -7.20 -0.22 1.63
C PHE A 50 -6.87 -0.01 0.15
N GLY A 51 -6.23 -1.00 -0.51
CA GLY A 51 -5.86 -0.89 -1.92
C GLY A 51 -7.08 -0.72 -2.82
N TYR A 52 -8.17 -1.47 -2.58
CA TYR A 52 -9.40 -1.29 -3.35
C TYR A 52 -10.09 0.04 -3.04
N PHE A 53 -10.16 0.42 -1.76
CA PHE A 53 -10.80 1.66 -1.33
C PHE A 53 -10.12 2.88 -1.95
N THR A 54 -8.80 2.98 -1.83
CA THR A 54 -8.03 4.12 -2.36
C THR A 54 -8.09 4.20 -3.88
N ALA A 55 -7.99 3.06 -4.57
CA ALA A 55 -8.11 3.05 -6.02
C ALA A 55 -9.51 3.48 -6.49
N PHE A 56 -10.57 3.07 -5.79
CA PHE A 56 -11.93 3.52 -6.06
C PHE A 56 -12.06 5.05 -5.85
N VAL A 57 -11.61 5.56 -4.70
CA VAL A 57 -11.64 7.00 -4.40
C VAL A 57 -10.88 7.80 -5.45
N ALA A 58 -9.65 7.40 -5.78
CA ALA A 58 -8.82 8.11 -6.74
C ALA A 58 -9.42 8.14 -8.16
N THR A 59 -9.98 7.02 -8.62
CA THR A 59 -10.45 6.87 -10.01
C THR A 59 -11.92 7.28 -10.21
N ARG A 60 -12.77 7.16 -9.19
CA ARG A 60 -14.22 7.44 -9.31
C ARG A 60 -14.67 8.71 -8.61
N VAL A 61 -14.12 9.01 -7.44
CA VAL A 61 -14.52 10.16 -6.62
C VAL A 61 -13.71 11.40 -7.01
N VAL A 62 -12.39 11.33 -6.86
CA VAL A 62 -11.47 12.43 -7.16
C VAL A 62 -11.21 12.56 -8.66
N LYS A 63 -11.29 11.44 -9.41
CA LYS A 63 -11.06 11.36 -10.87
C LYS A 63 -9.71 11.93 -11.30
N ARG A 64 -8.69 11.76 -10.45
CA ARG A 64 -7.37 12.38 -10.64
C ARG A 64 -6.57 11.70 -11.75
N TRP A 65 -6.66 10.38 -11.79
CA TRP A 65 -5.96 9.55 -12.75
C TRP A 65 -6.80 8.31 -13.06
N ARG A 66 -6.45 7.63 -14.15
CA ARG A 66 -7.07 6.37 -14.56
C ARG A 66 -6.02 5.36 -14.98
N MET A 67 -6.28 4.09 -14.69
CA MET A 67 -5.57 2.99 -15.34
C MET A 67 -6.09 2.87 -16.77
N THR A 68 -5.21 2.62 -17.74
CA THR A 68 -5.57 2.56 -19.18
C THR A 68 -5.61 1.13 -19.71
N THR A 69 -4.93 0.18 -19.07
CA THR A 69 -4.78 -1.21 -19.53
C THR A 69 -5.24 -2.24 -18.51
N GLY A 70 -5.34 -3.51 -18.95
CA GLY A 70 -5.59 -4.68 -18.10
C GLY A 70 -7.04 -4.87 -17.62
N PRO A 71 -7.33 -6.03 -16.98
CA PRO A 71 -8.65 -6.33 -16.43
C PRO A 71 -8.95 -5.44 -15.23
N ARG A 72 -10.06 -4.71 -15.29
CA ARG A 72 -10.42 -3.68 -14.31
C ARG A 72 -11.87 -3.80 -13.87
N ILE A 73 -12.12 -3.51 -12.59
CA ILE A 73 -13.47 -3.31 -12.02
C ILE A 73 -13.45 -1.95 -11.32
N GLY A 74 -14.40 -1.09 -11.64
CA GLY A 74 -14.51 0.21 -10.99
C GLY A 74 -13.34 1.17 -11.25
N GLY A 75 -12.46 0.91 -12.22
CA GLY A 75 -11.29 1.75 -12.53
C GLY A 75 -9.97 1.22 -11.95
N ALA A 76 -10.02 0.22 -11.08
CA ALA A 76 -8.86 -0.46 -10.49
C ALA A 76 -8.64 -1.84 -11.11
N TYR A 77 -7.41 -2.37 -11.07
CA TYR A 77 -7.16 -3.76 -11.44
C TYR A 77 -8.00 -4.73 -10.59
N VAL A 78 -8.44 -5.84 -11.19
CA VAL A 78 -9.23 -6.86 -10.45
C VAL A 78 -8.51 -7.35 -9.19
N HIS A 79 -7.18 -7.43 -9.21
CA HIS A 79 -6.35 -7.88 -8.10
C HIS A 79 -5.66 -6.74 -7.34
N HIS A 80 -6.13 -5.49 -7.48
CA HIS A 80 -5.39 -4.31 -6.99
C HIS A 80 -5.11 -4.33 -5.48
N GLY A 81 -6.08 -4.75 -4.66
CA GLY A 81 -5.87 -4.92 -3.22
C GLY A 81 -4.74 -5.92 -2.89
N PHE A 82 -4.64 -7.01 -3.65
CA PHE A 82 -3.58 -8.02 -3.46
C PHE A 82 -2.19 -7.49 -3.83
N ILE A 83 -2.09 -6.50 -4.74
CA ILE A 83 -0.83 -5.81 -5.02
C ILE A 83 -0.32 -5.10 -3.76
N TYR A 84 -1.20 -4.34 -3.08
CA TYR A 84 -0.86 -3.65 -1.85
C TYR A 84 -0.52 -4.64 -0.74
N ALA A 85 -1.39 -5.62 -0.50
CA ALA A 85 -1.20 -6.60 0.57
C ALA A 85 0.08 -7.40 0.43
N SER A 86 0.37 -7.94 -0.75
CA SER A 86 1.59 -8.73 -0.97
C SER A 86 2.86 -7.90 -0.76
N LYS A 87 2.91 -6.66 -1.25
CA LYS A 87 4.10 -5.81 -1.08
C LYS A 87 4.29 -5.36 0.37
N MET A 88 3.23 -4.87 1.00
CA MET A 88 3.29 -4.34 2.36
C MET A 88 3.57 -5.45 3.38
N ALA A 89 2.90 -6.61 3.25
CA ALA A 89 3.14 -7.75 4.13
C ALA A 89 4.52 -8.38 3.91
N PHE A 90 5.05 -8.36 2.69
CA PHE A 90 6.42 -8.80 2.42
C PHE A 90 7.45 -7.89 3.07
N VAL A 91 7.29 -6.56 2.93
CA VAL A 91 8.16 -5.58 3.59
C VAL A 91 8.10 -5.74 5.11
N LEU A 92 6.90 -5.86 5.68
CA LEU A 92 6.74 -6.07 7.12
C LEU A 92 7.44 -7.35 7.58
N LEU A 93 7.29 -8.45 6.83
CA LEU A 93 7.92 -9.74 7.15
C LEU A 93 9.45 -9.62 7.18
N LEU A 94 10.04 -8.91 6.21
CA LEU A 94 11.49 -8.72 6.16
C LEU A 94 12.03 -7.88 7.32
N ILE A 95 11.25 -6.89 7.76
CA ILE A 95 11.66 -5.97 8.83
C ILE A 95 11.47 -6.61 10.21
N THR A 96 10.29 -7.16 10.51
CA THR A 96 9.95 -7.57 11.87
C THR A 96 10.20 -9.05 12.12
N ARG A 97 9.86 -9.91 11.14
CA ARG A 97 9.78 -11.39 11.26
C ARG A 97 8.77 -11.89 12.30
N ASP A 98 8.72 -11.27 13.48
CA ASP A 98 7.77 -11.47 14.57
C ASP A 98 7.32 -10.11 15.15
N PRO A 99 6.04 -9.72 14.99
CA PRO A 99 5.49 -8.50 15.59
C PRO A 99 5.59 -8.42 17.12
N MET A 100 5.68 -9.56 17.83
CA MET A 100 5.82 -9.60 19.29
C MET A 100 7.24 -9.23 19.77
N ALA A 101 8.21 -9.19 18.87
CA ALA A 101 9.59 -8.79 19.17
C ALA A 101 9.76 -7.27 19.34
N ILE A 102 8.80 -6.47 18.86
CA ILE A 102 8.85 -5.01 18.88
C ILE A 102 8.41 -4.50 20.26
N ARG A 103 9.33 -3.94 21.05
CA ARG A 103 9.05 -3.59 22.45
C ARG A 103 9.44 -2.18 22.83
N ILE A 104 10.58 -1.70 22.34
CA ILE A 104 11.10 -0.38 22.71
C ILE A 104 10.82 0.66 21.63
N TRP A 105 10.81 1.93 22.02
CA TRP A 105 10.52 3.05 21.12
C TRP A 105 11.41 3.05 19.85
N PHE A 106 12.67 2.65 19.98
CA PHE A 106 13.58 2.57 18.83
C PHE A 106 13.18 1.49 17.82
N ASP A 107 12.59 0.38 18.25
CA ASP A 107 12.08 -0.65 17.36
C ASP A 107 10.92 -0.08 16.54
N TRP A 108 9.97 0.57 17.22
CA TRP A 108 8.81 1.20 16.60
C TRP A 108 9.21 2.23 15.54
N MET A 109 10.15 3.11 15.90
CA MET A 109 10.66 4.12 14.97
C MET A 109 11.36 3.47 13.77
N SER A 110 12.19 2.45 14.00
CA SER A 110 12.91 1.74 12.93
C SER A 110 11.94 1.06 11.97
N VAL A 111 10.94 0.36 12.50
CA VAL A 111 9.94 -0.33 11.69
C VAL A 111 9.11 0.66 10.86
N ALA A 112 8.66 1.76 11.48
CA ALA A 112 7.89 2.79 10.79
C ALA A 112 8.70 3.44 9.66
N LEU A 113 9.96 3.82 9.94
CA LEU A 113 10.86 4.43 8.96
C LEU A 113 11.19 3.48 7.82
N LEU A 114 11.55 2.21 8.10
CA LEU A 114 11.91 1.22 7.09
C LEU A 114 10.71 0.83 6.22
N SER A 115 9.56 0.57 6.84
CA SER A 115 8.34 0.24 6.10
C SER A 115 7.86 1.42 5.26
N GLY A 116 7.88 2.63 5.83
CA GLY A 116 7.57 3.86 5.13
C GLY A 116 8.51 4.08 3.94
N ALA A 117 9.82 4.01 4.13
CA ALA A 117 10.80 4.22 3.06
C ALA A 117 10.68 3.17 1.94
N ALA A 118 10.55 1.89 2.27
CA ALA A 118 10.37 0.83 1.28
C ALA A 118 9.08 1.02 0.46
N THR A 119 7.98 1.38 1.13
CA THR A 119 6.70 1.66 0.46
C THR A 119 6.78 2.92 -0.39
N ALA A 120 7.43 3.97 0.11
CA ALA A 120 7.67 5.22 -0.61
C ALA A 120 8.42 4.99 -1.91
N PHE A 121 9.58 4.35 -1.82
CA PHE A 121 10.41 4.04 -2.97
C PHE A 121 9.68 3.11 -3.95
N GLY A 122 9.16 1.98 -3.47
CA GLY A 122 8.52 0.98 -4.32
C GLY A 122 7.24 1.47 -5.00
N GLY A 123 6.39 2.18 -4.26
CA GLY A 123 5.13 2.75 -4.75
C GLY A 123 5.38 3.87 -5.77
N TRP A 124 6.20 4.86 -5.41
CA TRP A 124 6.51 5.96 -6.32
C TRP A 124 7.21 5.46 -7.60
N TRP A 125 8.18 4.57 -7.47
CA TRP A 125 8.89 4.01 -8.62
C TRP A 125 7.95 3.23 -9.54
N HIS A 126 7.07 2.41 -8.98
CA HIS A 126 6.05 1.69 -9.73
C HIS A 126 5.17 2.64 -10.54
N ASP A 127 4.63 3.68 -9.91
CA ASP A 127 3.71 4.61 -10.56
C ASP A 127 4.41 5.47 -11.62
N LEU A 128 5.65 5.88 -11.36
CA LEU A 128 6.49 6.56 -12.35
C LEU A 128 6.68 5.68 -13.60
N LEU A 129 7.01 4.40 -13.41
CA LEU A 129 7.14 3.45 -14.51
C LEU A 129 5.81 3.23 -15.23
N ALA A 130 4.71 3.16 -14.50
CA ALA A 130 3.37 2.96 -15.06
C ALA A 130 2.93 4.16 -15.91
N ILE A 131 3.19 5.39 -15.49
CA ILE A 131 2.95 6.61 -16.28
C ILE A 131 3.79 6.58 -17.56
N ARG A 132 5.09 6.30 -17.43
CA ARG A 132 6.01 6.21 -18.58
C ARG A 132 5.67 5.10 -19.57
N ALA A 133 4.99 4.05 -19.09
CA ALA A 133 4.50 2.93 -19.89
C ALA A 133 3.09 3.19 -20.45
N GLY A 134 2.49 4.34 -20.17
CA GLY A 134 1.13 4.70 -20.59
C GLY A 134 0.04 3.89 -19.89
N LYS A 135 0.33 3.23 -18.77
CA LYS A 135 -0.61 2.40 -17.98
C LYS A 135 -1.42 3.22 -16.97
N ILE A 136 -0.90 4.37 -16.57
CA ILE A 136 -1.58 5.36 -15.72
C ILE A 136 -1.57 6.69 -16.45
N GLU A 137 -2.72 7.34 -16.51
CA GLU A 137 -2.90 8.65 -17.13
C GLU A 137 -3.53 9.61 -16.12
N PHE A 138 -2.95 10.80 -15.94
CA PHE A 138 -3.49 11.86 -15.11
C PHE A 138 -4.44 12.73 -15.93
N THR A 139 -5.61 13.04 -15.37
CA THR A 139 -6.63 13.84 -16.05
C THR A 139 -6.10 15.25 -16.33
N GLY A 140 -6.09 15.65 -17.60
CA GLY A 140 -5.70 17.00 -18.02
C GLY A 140 -4.19 17.27 -17.99
N LEU A 141 -3.34 16.26 -17.76
CA LEU A 141 -1.89 16.42 -17.71
C LEU A 141 -1.19 15.53 -18.74
N GLY A 142 -0.26 16.12 -19.51
CA GLY A 142 0.69 15.35 -20.31
C GLY A 142 1.68 14.57 -19.42
N ALA A 143 2.32 13.54 -19.98
CA ALA A 143 3.18 12.60 -19.23
C ALA A 143 4.22 13.30 -18.34
N SER A 144 4.99 14.25 -18.87
CA SER A 144 6.02 14.96 -18.09
C SER A 144 5.44 15.81 -16.94
N ALA A 145 4.23 16.36 -17.10
CA ALA A 145 3.56 17.10 -16.04
C ALA A 145 2.98 16.14 -14.99
N ALA A 146 2.47 14.97 -15.42
CA ALA A 146 2.02 13.91 -14.52
C ALA A 146 3.17 13.37 -13.65
N GLU A 147 4.36 13.17 -14.22
CA GLU A 147 5.55 12.75 -13.45
C GLU A 147 5.93 13.78 -12.37
N ARG A 148 5.90 15.08 -12.71
CA ARG A 148 6.19 16.15 -11.74
C ARG A 148 5.14 16.23 -10.63
N ALA A 149 3.86 16.11 -10.99
CA ALA A 149 2.79 16.07 -10.01
C ALA A 149 2.94 14.86 -9.10
N LEU A 150 3.22 13.67 -9.65
CA LEU A 150 3.46 12.47 -8.85
C LEU A 150 4.61 12.67 -7.86
N ALA A 151 5.72 13.27 -8.29
CA ALA A 151 6.88 13.50 -7.43
C ALA A 151 6.59 14.44 -6.24
N SER A 152 5.59 15.31 -6.31
CA SER A 152 5.28 16.27 -5.23
C SER A 152 4.53 15.66 -4.05
N PHE A 153 3.76 14.59 -4.26
CA PHE A 153 2.95 13.97 -3.21
C PHE A 153 3.24 12.49 -3.00
N ALA A 154 3.63 11.73 -4.03
CA ALA A 154 3.66 10.28 -3.95
C ALA A 154 4.67 9.75 -2.93
N PRO A 155 5.94 10.22 -2.87
CA PRO A 155 6.89 9.68 -1.89
C PRO A 155 6.42 9.89 -0.44
N PRO A 156 6.00 11.10 0.00
CA PRO A 156 5.48 11.27 1.36
C PRO A 156 4.17 10.52 1.62
N THR A 157 3.24 10.46 0.67
CA THR A 157 2.00 9.70 0.83
C THR A 157 2.27 8.21 0.99
N TYR A 158 3.09 7.61 0.12
CA TYR A 158 3.47 6.20 0.23
C TYR A 158 4.30 5.91 1.49
N PHE A 159 5.13 6.85 1.93
CA PHE A 159 5.80 6.76 3.23
C PHE A 159 4.78 6.63 4.36
N ALA A 160 3.77 7.51 4.36
CA ALA A 160 2.70 7.47 5.35
C ALA A 160 1.90 6.16 5.29
N VAL A 161 1.63 5.61 4.09
CA VAL A 161 1.01 4.29 3.92
C VAL A 161 1.82 3.20 4.62
N GLY A 162 3.11 3.09 4.29
CA GLY A 162 3.98 2.04 4.81
C GLY A 162 4.18 2.12 6.33
N ALA A 163 4.43 3.33 6.84
CA ALA A 163 4.64 3.57 8.27
C ALA A 163 3.36 3.31 9.07
N THR A 164 2.22 3.86 8.62
CA THR A 164 0.92 3.70 9.31
C THR A 164 0.50 2.24 9.33
N TYR A 165 0.61 1.54 8.21
CA TYR A 165 0.32 0.10 8.14
C TYR A 165 1.15 -0.69 9.15
N ALA A 166 2.47 -0.53 9.13
CA ALA A 166 3.34 -1.32 9.99
C ALA A 166 3.02 -1.08 11.48
N VAL A 167 2.89 0.19 11.89
CA VAL A 167 2.54 0.55 13.27
C VAL A 167 1.17 0.01 13.66
N ALA A 168 0.13 0.26 12.85
CA ALA A 168 -1.23 -0.18 13.16
C ALA A 168 -1.35 -1.71 13.21
N THR A 169 -0.69 -2.42 12.30
CA THR A 169 -0.69 -3.88 12.26
C THR A 169 0.04 -4.47 13.47
N ILE A 170 1.18 -3.92 13.90
CA ILE A 170 1.92 -4.45 15.05
C ILE A 170 1.19 -4.15 16.37
N ILE A 171 0.69 -2.92 16.56
CA ILE A 171 -0.15 -2.59 17.72
C ILE A 171 -1.36 -3.53 17.76
N GLY A 172 -2.03 -3.70 16.62
CA GLY A 172 -3.18 -4.57 16.53
C GLY A 172 -2.85 -6.04 16.80
N TRP A 173 -1.70 -6.51 16.32
CA TRP A 173 -1.23 -7.85 16.57
C TRP A 173 -1.03 -8.11 18.06
N GLN A 174 -0.30 -7.21 18.74
CA GLN A 174 -0.01 -7.32 20.17
C GLN A 174 -1.30 -7.30 21.00
N LEU A 175 -2.22 -6.38 20.70
CA LEU A 175 -3.51 -6.29 21.39
C LEU A 175 -4.40 -7.52 21.18
N VAL A 176 -4.43 -8.09 19.97
CA VAL A 176 -5.27 -9.26 19.68
C VAL A 176 -4.68 -10.54 20.28
N VAL A 177 -3.35 -10.66 20.38
CA VAL A 177 -2.71 -11.77 21.09
C VAL A 177 -3.09 -11.74 22.58
N GLU A 178 -3.07 -10.57 23.21
CA GLU A 178 -3.42 -10.42 24.63
C GLU A 178 -4.93 -10.53 24.87
N GLN A 179 -5.73 -9.96 23.98
CA GLN A 179 -7.18 -9.86 24.11
C GLN A 179 -7.88 -10.13 22.77
N PRO A 180 -8.09 -11.41 22.40
CA PRO A 180 -8.65 -11.79 21.10
C PRO A 180 -10.01 -11.15 20.77
N GLY A 181 -10.81 -10.85 21.79
CA GLY A 181 -12.12 -10.19 21.65
C GLY A 181 -12.06 -8.77 21.06
N LEU A 182 -10.89 -8.12 21.10
CA LEU A 182 -10.70 -6.78 20.53
C LEU A 182 -10.52 -6.78 19.00
N PHE A 183 -10.40 -7.94 18.36
CA PHE A 183 -10.09 -8.05 16.94
C PHE A 183 -10.97 -7.16 16.03
N PRO A 184 -12.32 -7.13 16.15
CA PRO A 184 -13.14 -6.30 15.26
C PRO A 184 -12.79 -4.81 15.34
N TRP A 185 -12.56 -4.31 16.55
CA TRP A 185 -12.23 -2.90 16.79
C TRP A 185 -10.82 -2.54 16.33
N VAL A 186 -9.86 -3.42 16.62
CA VAL A 186 -8.48 -3.28 16.16
C VAL A 186 -8.42 -3.30 14.63
N PHE A 187 -9.13 -4.22 13.99
CA PHE A 187 -9.19 -4.32 12.54
C PHE A 187 -9.78 -3.05 11.91
N ALA A 188 -10.92 -2.59 12.43
CA ALA A 188 -11.56 -1.35 11.97
C ALA A 188 -10.66 -0.14 12.19
N GLY A 189 -10.02 -0.03 13.35
CA GLY A 189 -9.08 1.04 13.69
C GLY A 189 -7.84 1.05 12.78
N ALA A 190 -7.26 -0.11 12.50
CA ALA A 190 -6.11 -0.23 11.60
C ALA A 190 -6.47 0.17 10.15
N LEU A 191 -7.62 -0.28 9.65
CA LEU A 191 -8.11 0.12 8.34
C LEU A 191 -8.40 1.64 8.28
N ALA A 192 -9.06 2.18 9.30
CA ALA A 192 -9.36 3.61 9.38
C ALA A 192 -8.07 4.45 9.41
N ALA A 193 -7.09 4.08 10.24
CA ALA A 193 -5.80 4.77 10.30
C ALA A 193 -5.09 4.75 8.93
N LEU A 194 -5.05 3.57 8.29
CA LEU A 194 -4.40 3.40 6.99
C LEU A 194 -5.10 4.19 5.87
N VAL A 195 -6.40 4.46 5.99
CA VAL A 195 -7.11 5.35 5.07
C VAL A 195 -6.86 6.82 5.41
N ILE A 196 -7.03 7.21 6.68
CA ILE A 196 -7.05 8.62 7.09
C ILE A 196 -5.66 9.27 6.98
N VAL A 197 -4.63 8.64 7.55
CA VAL A 197 -3.30 9.26 7.66
C VAL A 197 -2.69 9.55 6.28
N PRO A 198 -2.61 8.59 5.34
CA PRO A 198 -2.06 8.87 4.02
C PRO A 198 -2.92 9.84 3.20
N THR A 199 -4.24 9.84 3.42
CA THR A 199 -5.18 10.77 2.76
C THR A 199 -4.92 12.21 3.20
N ILE A 200 -4.70 12.45 4.50
CA ILE A 200 -4.31 13.77 5.01
C ILE A 200 -3.00 14.23 4.38
N VAL A 201 -1.99 13.36 4.33
CA VAL A 201 -0.68 13.67 3.72
C VAL A 201 -0.83 13.99 2.23
N TYR A 202 -1.62 13.18 1.49
CA TYR A 202 -1.92 13.43 0.10
C TYR A 202 -2.56 14.80 -0.12
N PHE A 203 -3.61 15.14 0.62
CA PHE A 203 -4.31 16.42 0.43
C PHE A 203 -3.52 17.63 0.90
N ALA A 204 -2.61 17.47 1.87
CA ALA A 204 -1.71 18.54 2.29
C ALA A 204 -0.67 18.90 1.21
N LEU A 205 -0.28 17.93 0.38
CA LEU A 205 0.83 18.05 -0.58
C LEU A 205 0.40 18.14 -2.04
N ASP A 206 -0.75 17.58 -2.42
CA ASP A 206 -1.25 17.65 -3.79
C ASP A 206 -1.72 19.07 -4.10
N SER A 207 -0.83 19.82 -4.75
CA SER A 207 -1.05 21.20 -5.16
C SER A 207 -2.11 21.35 -6.24
N SER A 208 -2.57 20.26 -6.86
CA SER A 208 -3.55 20.33 -7.94
C SER A 208 -4.95 20.74 -7.50
N ASN A 209 -5.28 20.58 -6.22
CA ASN A 209 -6.47 21.20 -5.63
C ASN A 209 -6.41 22.74 -5.60
N ARG A 210 -5.23 23.33 -5.87
CA ARG A 210 -5.04 24.78 -5.99
C ARG A 210 -5.05 25.29 -7.43
N ILE A 211 -5.08 24.41 -8.44
CA ILE A 211 -5.04 24.78 -9.86
C ILE A 211 -6.47 24.89 -10.46
N ALA A 212 -7.49 24.41 -9.74
CA ALA A 212 -8.89 24.49 -10.14
C ALA A 212 -9.68 25.63 -9.44
N ARG A 213 -8.99 26.61 -8.84
CA ARG A 213 -9.57 27.86 -8.33
C ARG A 213 -8.90 29.04 -9.02
#